data_AF-A0A3D2XLP1-F1
#
_entry.id   AF-A0A3D2XLP1-F1
#
_cell.length_a   1.000
_cell.length_b   1.000
_cell.length_c   1.000
_cell.angle_alpha   90.00
_cell.angle_beta   90.00
_cell.angle_gamma   90.00
#
_symmetry.space_group_name_H-M   'P 1'
#
loop_
_entity.id
_entity.type
_entity.pdbx_description
1 polymer ?
#
loop_
_entity_poly.entity_id
_entity_poly.type
_entity_poly.pdbx_seq_one_letter_code
_entity_poly.pdbx_strand_id
1 'polypeptide(L)'
;DGSLAVSATLSGDTFTHSQYVALKTKDAIVDRFRDSTGERPNVDLRFPDLKIDVHIDRKLCSVSLDSSGESLHKRGYKIATNIAPINEVLAAGLVMLSGWDGQSDFMDPMCGSGTILIEAAMIACNIPPNLMRNEFGFERWKDWDVDLFEKIENSLLSKTRDFHHKIMGLDKSPSAVR
;
A
#
# COMPACT_ATOMS: atom_id res chain seq x y z
N ASP A 1 1.77 10.38 -24.25
CA ASP A 1 0.94 9.21 -23.93
C ASP A 1 1.04 8.83 -22.45
N GLY A 2 -0.11 8.67 -21.80
CA GLY A 2 -0.24 8.34 -20.38
C GLY A 2 -1.64 8.65 -19.87
N SER A 3 -2.08 7.92 -18.85
CA SER A 3 -3.36 8.07 -18.18
C SER A 3 -3.20 8.62 -16.77
N LEU A 4 -4.13 9.44 -16.31
CA LEU A 4 -4.12 9.97 -14.94
C LEU A 4 -5.43 9.74 -14.20
N ALA A 5 -5.35 9.70 -12.87
CA ALA A 5 -6.50 9.76 -11.98
C ALA A 5 -6.27 10.80 -10.90
N VAL A 6 -7.34 11.45 -10.45
CA VAL A 6 -7.31 12.39 -9.33
C VAL A 6 -8.28 11.91 -8.25
N SER A 7 -7.78 11.77 -7.04
CA SER A 7 -8.57 11.58 -5.82
C SER A 7 -8.48 12.83 -4.95
N ALA A 8 -9.52 13.06 -4.14
CA ALA A 8 -9.52 14.15 -3.18
C ALA A 8 -10.08 13.70 -1.83
N THR A 9 -9.46 14.18 -0.76
CA THR A 9 -9.91 14.03 0.62
C THR A 9 -10.06 15.40 1.24
N LEU A 10 -11.19 15.64 1.90
CA LEU A 10 -11.54 16.95 2.45
C LEU A 10 -11.74 16.84 3.97
N SER A 11 -11.25 17.84 4.68
CA SER A 11 -11.47 18.10 6.09
C SER A 11 -11.77 19.61 6.24
N GLY A 12 -12.97 19.96 6.69
CA GLY A 12 -13.43 21.34 6.88
C GLY A 12 -14.64 21.72 6.01
N ASP A 13 -15.01 23.00 6.07
CA ASP A 13 -16.35 23.45 5.64
C ASP A 13 -16.37 24.19 4.29
N THR A 14 -15.20 24.51 3.73
CA THR A 14 -15.11 25.31 2.48
C THR A 14 -15.54 24.51 1.25
N PHE A 15 -15.16 23.24 1.18
CA PHE A 15 -15.56 22.33 0.13
C PHE A 15 -16.34 21.18 0.77
N THR A 16 -17.54 20.92 0.26
CA THR A 16 -18.45 19.90 0.83
C THR A 16 -18.44 18.59 0.05
N HIS A 17 -17.85 18.56 -1.16
CA HIS A 17 -17.89 17.41 -2.06
C HIS A 17 -16.51 17.09 -2.65
N SER A 18 -15.90 16.00 -2.19
CA SER A 18 -14.55 15.60 -2.62
C SER A 18 -14.45 15.35 -4.12
N GLN A 19 -15.45 14.71 -4.73
CA GLN A 19 -15.42 14.47 -6.18
C GLN A 19 -15.47 15.77 -7.00
N TYR A 20 -16.06 16.84 -6.47
CA TYR A 20 -16.06 18.13 -7.17
C TYR A 20 -14.64 18.70 -7.24
N VAL A 21 -13.91 18.64 -6.12
CA VAL A 21 -12.51 19.05 -6.05
C VAL A 21 -11.65 18.18 -6.98
N ALA A 22 -11.82 16.86 -6.95
CA ALA A 22 -11.09 15.96 -7.84
C ALA A 22 -11.35 16.25 -9.33
N LEU A 23 -12.60 16.50 -9.72
CA LEU A 23 -12.97 16.88 -11.09
C LEU A 23 -12.34 18.21 -11.50
N LYS A 24 -12.40 19.23 -10.65
CA LYS A 24 -11.79 20.55 -10.93
C LYS A 24 -10.27 20.49 -11.04
N THR A 25 -9.62 19.73 -10.16
CA THR A 25 -8.18 19.51 -10.25
C THR A 25 -7.81 18.75 -11.54
N LYS A 26 -8.57 17.71 -11.90
CA LYS A 26 -8.39 17.00 -13.18
C LYS A 26 -8.53 17.94 -14.37
N ASP A 27 -9.57 18.78 -14.40
CA ASP A 27 -9.77 19.75 -15.48
C ASP A 27 -8.57 20.71 -15.59
N ALA A 28 -8.12 21.28 -14.46
CA ALA A 28 -6.96 22.18 -14.43
C ALA A 28 -5.67 21.52 -14.95
N ILE A 29 -5.43 20.25 -14.60
CA ILE A 29 -4.28 19.49 -15.10
C ILE A 29 -4.42 19.24 -16.60
N VAL A 30 -5.58 18.76 -17.06
CA VAL A 30 -5.85 18.49 -18.47
C VAL A 30 -5.69 19.75 -19.31
N ASP A 31 -6.21 20.89 -18.86
CA ASP A 31 -6.09 22.16 -19.56
C ASP A 31 -4.63 22.60 -19.63
N ARG A 32 -3.85 22.44 -18.54
CA ARG A 32 -2.41 22.72 -18.56
C ARG A 32 -1.64 21.87 -19.56
N PHE A 33 -1.95 20.58 -19.67
CA PHE A 33 -1.35 19.71 -20.70
C PHE A 33 -1.77 20.15 -22.10
N ARG A 34 -3.07 20.40 -22.33
CA ARG A 34 -3.57 20.85 -23.63
C ARG A 34 -2.90 22.15 -24.08
N ASP A 35 -2.74 23.12 -23.18
CA ASP A 35 -2.12 24.42 -23.49
C ASP A 35 -0.62 24.30 -23.78
N SER A 36 0.07 23.33 -23.20
CA SER A 36 1.52 23.18 -23.33
C SER A 36 1.96 22.21 -24.43
N THR A 37 1.20 21.14 -24.67
CA THR A 37 1.55 20.08 -25.63
C THR A 37 0.56 19.99 -26.80
N GLY A 38 -0.59 20.67 -26.74
CA GLY A 38 -1.66 20.56 -27.73
C GLY A 38 -2.54 19.32 -27.56
N GLU A 39 -2.21 18.42 -26.64
CA GLU A 39 -2.87 17.12 -26.48
C GLU A 39 -3.54 16.99 -25.11
N ARG A 40 -4.69 16.31 -25.09
CA ARG A 40 -5.40 15.98 -23.86
C ARG A 40 -4.92 14.62 -23.33
N PRO A 41 -4.45 14.52 -22.08
CA PRO A 41 -4.11 13.23 -21.49
C PRO A 41 -5.37 12.39 -21.25
N ASN A 42 -5.20 11.07 -21.29
CA ASN A 42 -6.27 10.12 -20.99
C ASN A 42 -6.53 10.04 -19.48
N VAL A 43 -7.71 9.58 -19.11
CA VAL A 43 -8.12 9.42 -17.70
C VAL A 43 -8.56 7.98 -17.50
N ASP A 44 -7.87 7.26 -16.63
CA ASP A 44 -8.22 5.89 -16.22
C ASP A 44 -8.40 5.88 -14.70
N LEU A 45 -9.60 5.54 -14.23
CA LEU A 45 -9.90 5.51 -12.79
C LEU A 45 -9.52 4.19 -12.12
N ARG A 46 -9.20 3.14 -12.89
CA ARG A 46 -8.89 1.80 -12.40
C ARG A 46 -7.38 1.56 -12.37
N PHE A 47 -6.70 1.84 -13.47
CA PHE A 47 -5.26 1.56 -13.61
C PHE A 47 -4.50 2.76 -14.21
N PRO A 48 -4.54 3.95 -13.58
CA PRO A 48 -3.84 5.13 -14.06
C PRO A 48 -2.32 4.94 -14.02
N ASP A 49 -1.61 5.57 -14.96
CA ASP A 49 -0.15 5.66 -14.93
C ASP A 49 0.32 6.69 -13.90
N LEU A 50 -0.49 7.73 -13.68
CA LEU A 50 -0.23 8.75 -12.66
C LEU A 50 -1.47 8.97 -11.79
N LYS A 51 -1.38 8.65 -10.51
CA LYS A 51 -2.42 8.93 -9.54
C LYS A 51 -2.03 10.13 -8.68
N ILE A 52 -2.96 11.08 -8.58
CA ILE A 52 -2.77 12.36 -7.93
C ILE A 52 -3.75 12.47 -6.78
N ASP A 53 -3.24 12.72 -5.59
CA ASP A 53 -4.04 12.90 -4.39
C ASP A 53 -4.06 14.37 -3.99
N VAL A 54 -5.28 14.88 -3.80
CA VAL A 54 -5.53 16.23 -3.27
C VAL A 54 -6.06 16.09 -1.86
N HIS A 55 -5.31 16.58 -0.87
CA HIS A 55 -5.75 16.62 0.51
C HIS A 55 -5.98 18.06 0.93
N ILE A 56 -7.22 18.40 1.28
CA ILE A 56 -7.58 19.72 1.79
C ILE A 56 -7.94 19.59 3.26
N ASP A 57 -7.13 20.20 4.13
CA ASP A 57 -7.47 20.41 5.54
C ASP A 57 -7.64 21.90 5.81
N ARG A 58 -8.89 22.31 6.03
CA ARG A 58 -9.32 23.70 6.23
C ARG A 58 -8.86 24.61 5.09
N LYS A 59 -7.72 25.30 5.28
CA LYS A 59 -7.14 26.23 4.30
C LYS A 59 -5.86 25.70 3.65
N LEU A 60 -5.38 24.53 4.07
CA LEU A 60 -4.18 23.90 3.53
C LEU A 60 -4.59 22.91 2.44
N CYS A 61 -4.07 23.11 1.22
CA CYS A 61 -4.26 22.19 0.10
C CYS A 61 -2.91 21.56 -0.24
N SER A 62 -2.80 20.26 -0.03
CA SER A 62 -1.65 19.45 -0.41
C SER A 62 -1.98 18.65 -1.66
N VAL A 63 -1.07 18.69 -2.64
CA VAL A 63 -1.17 17.88 -3.86
C VAL A 63 0.04 16.96 -3.90
N SER A 64 -0.20 15.67 -4.04
CA SER A 64 0.84 14.63 -4.03
C SER A 64 0.63 13.62 -5.14
N LEU A 65 1.72 12.96 -5.54
CA LEU A 65 1.69 11.81 -6.44
C LEU A 65 1.70 10.53 -5.61
N ASP A 66 0.80 9.60 -5.92
CA ASP A 66 0.75 8.29 -5.28
C ASP A 66 1.79 7.38 -5.92
N SER A 67 2.90 7.17 -5.20
CA SER A 67 3.98 6.29 -5.61
C SER A 67 3.68 4.81 -5.33
N SER A 68 2.67 4.51 -4.51
CA SER A 68 2.36 3.15 -4.08
C SER A 68 1.39 2.44 -5.02
N GLY A 69 0.39 3.15 -5.56
CA GLY A 69 -0.67 2.58 -6.39
C GLY A 69 -1.78 1.97 -5.53
N GLU A 70 -1.88 0.64 -5.48
CA GLU A 70 -2.76 0.00 -4.48
C GLU A 70 -2.24 0.22 -3.05
N SER A 71 -3.15 0.20 -2.07
CA SER A 71 -2.77 0.39 -0.67
C SER A 71 -1.73 -0.63 -0.20
N LEU A 72 -0.73 -0.15 0.55
CA LEU A 72 0.41 -0.96 1.00
C LEU A 72 0.05 -2.09 1.96
N HIS A 73 -1.13 -2.09 2.59
CA HIS A 73 -1.57 -3.25 3.38
C HIS A 73 -1.72 -4.51 2.53
N LYS A 74 -2.01 -4.36 1.23
CA LYS A 74 -2.02 -5.48 0.30
C LYS A 74 -0.58 -5.91 -0.01
N ARG A 75 -0.05 -6.81 0.83
CA ARG A 75 1.31 -7.38 0.70
C ARG A 75 1.47 -8.36 -0.47
N GLY A 76 0.36 -8.89 -0.99
CA GLY A 76 0.34 -9.85 -2.11
C GLY A 76 0.22 -11.32 -1.71
N TYR A 77 0.41 -11.67 -0.43
CA TYR A 77 0.35 -13.07 0.03
C TYR A 77 -1.07 -13.63 0.25
N LYS A 78 -2.09 -12.76 0.40
CA LYS A 78 -3.48 -13.20 0.61
C LYS A 78 -4.17 -13.47 -0.72
N ILE A 79 -4.41 -14.75 -1.02
CA ILE A 79 -5.17 -15.19 -2.21
C ILE A 79 -6.68 -15.18 -1.93
N ALA A 80 -7.10 -15.48 -0.70
CA ALA A 80 -8.50 -15.48 -0.28
C ALA A 80 -8.67 -14.75 1.06
N THR A 81 -9.56 -13.77 1.10
CA THR A 81 -9.94 -13.08 2.34
C THR A 81 -11.05 -13.85 3.04
N ASN A 82 -10.81 -14.26 4.28
CA ASN A 82 -11.89 -14.68 5.17
C ASN A 82 -12.81 -13.50 5.51
N ILE A 83 -13.87 -13.72 6.28
CA ILE A 83 -14.77 -12.65 6.71
C ILE A 83 -14.00 -11.70 7.65
N ALA A 84 -13.79 -10.46 7.20
CA ALA A 84 -13.19 -9.35 7.97
C ALA A 84 -11.79 -9.61 8.57
N PRO A 85 -10.75 -9.86 7.76
CA PRO A 85 -9.40 -9.98 8.26
C PRO A 85 -8.88 -8.62 8.76
N ILE A 86 -8.05 -8.64 9.80
CA ILE A 86 -7.33 -7.45 10.24
C ILE A 86 -6.41 -6.94 9.11
N ASN A 87 -6.24 -5.62 9.05
CA ASN A 87 -5.30 -4.97 8.15
C ASN A 87 -3.86 -5.41 8.48
N GLU A 88 -3.08 -5.75 7.47
CA GLU A 88 -1.69 -6.22 7.56
C GLU A 88 -0.78 -5.20 8.25
N VAL A 89 -0.95 -3.90 7.98
CA VAL A 89 -0.20 -2.83 8.64
C VAL A 89 -0.53 -2.78 10.12
N LEU A 90 -1.80 -2.97 10.48
CA LEU A 90 -2.22 -3.00 11.87
C LEU A 90 -1.67 -4.25 12.59
N ALA A 91 -1.72 -5.41 11.94
CA ALA A 91 -1.13 -6.63 12.47
C ALA A 91 0.39 -6.49 12.71
N ALA A 92 1.14 -5.95 11.75
CA ALA A 92 2.56 -5.66 11.92
C ALA A 92 2.82 -4.70 13.10
N GLY A 93 2.01 -3.63 13.22
CA GLY A 93 2.08 -2.69 14.33
C GLY A 93 1.82 -3.35 15.68
N LEU A 94 0.82 -4.25 15.77
CA LEU A 94 0.53 -5.00 16.99
C LEU A 94 1.68 -5.92 17.40
N VAL A 95 2.31 -6.62 16.44
CA VAL A 95 3.50 -7.44 16.71
C VAL A 95 4.64 -6.58 17.25
N MET A 96 4.92 -5.44 16.63
CA MET A 96 5.97 -4.50 17.11
C MET A 96 5.67 -3.93 18.50
N LEU A 97 4.40 -3.69 18.82
CA LEU A 97 3.97 -3.19 20.14
C LEU A 97 3.90 -4.29 21.21
N SER A 98 3.88 -5.56 20.82
CA SER A 98 3.77 -6.69 21.76
C SER A 98 5.01 -6.87 22.66
N GLY A 99 6.14 -6.26 22.29
CA GLY A 99 7.44 -6.45 22.95
C GLY A 99 8.16 -7.75 22.53
N TRP A 100 7.60 -8.51 21.58
CA TRP A 100 8.27 -9.67 21.00
C TRP A 100 9.42 -9.22 20.08
N ASP A 101 10.60 -9.79 20.30
CA ASP A 101 11.86 -9.44 19.62
C ASP A 101 12.27 -10.47 18.55
N GLY A 102 11.47 -11.51 18.35
CA GLY A 102 11.79 -12.61 17.43
C GLY A 102 12.84 -13.58 17.95
N GLN A 103 13.13 -13.61 19.26
CA GLN A 103 14.06 -14.55 19.90
C GLN A 103 13.34 -15.60 20.78
N SER A 104 12.03 -15.77 20.56
CA SER A 104 11.21 -16.78 21.23
C SER A 104 10.10 -17.28 20.32
N ASP A 105 9.45 -18.37 20.74
CA ASP A 105 8.20 -18.81 20.12
C ASP A 105 7.15 -17.69 20.16
N PHE A 106 6.27 -17.67 19.16
CA PHE A 106 5.15 -16.75 19.03
C PHE A 106 3.86 -17.55 18.84
N MET A 107 2.79 -17.18 19.55
CA MET A 107 1.53 -17.91 19.49
C MET A 107 0.34 -16.95 19.46
N ASP A 108 -0.56 -17.19 18.50
CA ASP A 108 -1.88 -16.56 18.45
C ASP A 108 -2.96 -17.64 18.61
N PRO A 109 -3.65 -17.73 19.76
CA PRO A 109 -4.65 -18.75 20.04
C PRO A 109 -6.02 -18.47 19.40
N MET A 110 -6.18 -17.33 18.70
CA MET A 110 -7.40 -16.94 17.98
C MET A 110 -7.01 -16.29 16.65
N CYS A 111 -6.18 -16.99 15.88
CA CYS A 111 -5.44 -16.39 14.78
C CYS A 111 -6.29 -16.00 13.57
N GLY A 112 -7.53 -16.48 13.48
CA GLY A 112 -8.40 -16.29 12.33
C GLY A 112 -7.66 -16.62 11.05
N SER A 113 -7.61 -15.66 10.12
CA SER A 113 -6.89 -15.77 8.83
C SER A 113 -5.35 -15.84 8.94
N GLY A 114 -4.78 -15.85 10.14
CA GLY A 114 -3.34 -15.94 10.38
C GLY A 114 -2.57 -14.65 10.07
N THR A 115 -3.25 -13.51 9.90
CA THR A 115 -2.58 -12.25 9.47
C THR A 115 -1.48 -11.82 10.45
N ILE A 116 -1.72 -11.91 11.76
CA ILE A 116 -0.72 -11.58 12.79
C ILE A 116 0.48 -12.53 12.72
N LEU A 117 0.23 -13.82 12.52
CA LEU A 117 1.29 -14.84 12.44
C LEU A 117 2.18 -14.65 11.20
N ILE A 118 1.58 -14.30 10.06
CA ILE A 118 2.32 -14.02 8.83
C ILE A 118 3.18 -12.77 9.00
N GLU A 119 2.62 -11.67 9.52
CA GLU A 119 3.41 -10.45 9.77
C GLU A 119 4.50 -10.70 10.82
N ALA A 120 4.24 -11.49 11.86
CA ALA A 120 5.26 -11.92 12.83
C ALA A 120 6.38 -12.71 12.17
N ALA A 121 6.07 -13.64 11.27
CA ALA A 121 7.06 -14.40 10.50
C ALA A 121 7.90 -13.48 9.60
N MET A 122 7.26 -12.54 8.90
CA MET A 122 7.95 -11.59 8.04
C MET A 122 8.90 -10.69 8.85
N ILE A 123 8.46 -10.18 10.00
CA ILE A 123 9.29 -9.38 10.91
C ILE A 123 10.46 -10.21 11.46
N ALA A 124 10.19 -11.43 11.93
CA ALA A 124 11.21 -12.31 12.50
C ALA A 124 12.30 -12.67 11.48
N CYS A 125 11.91 -13.03 10.26
CA CYS A 125 12.84 -13.35 9.18
C CYS A 125 13.40 -12.11 8.45
N ASN A 126 13.04 -10.90 8.89
CA ASN A 126 13.41 -9.63 8.26
C ASN A 126 13.09 -9.60 6.74
N ILE A 127 11.94 -10.17 6.38
CA ILE A 127 11.45 -10.23 5.00
C ILE A 127 10.82 -8.88 4.63
N PRO A 128 11.17 -8.29 3.48
CA PRO A 128 10.55 -7.03 3.04
C PRO A 128 9.03 -7.19 2.87
N PRO A 129 8.22 -6.29 3.44
CA PRO A 129 6.77 -6.47 3.52
C PRO A 129 6.09 -6.53 2.15
N ASN A 130 6.62 -5.83 1.15
CA ASN A 130 6.01 -5.73 -0.18
C ASN A 130 6.72 -6.60 -1.23
N LEU A 131 7.50 -7.61 -0.82
CA LEU A 131 8.25 -8.47 -1.75
C LEU A 131 7.34 -9.25 -2.71
N MET A 132 6.13 -9.62 -2.26
CA MET A 132 5.17 -10.40 -3.07
C MET A 132 4.19 -9.51 -3.84
N ARG A 133 4.44 -8.20 -3.88
CA ARG A 133 3.60 -7.25 -4.58
C ARG A 133 4.00 -7.21 -6.06
N ASN A 134 3.00 -7.12 -6.94
CA ASN A 134 3.24 -7.15 -8.39
C ASN A 134 3.83 -5.86 -8.96
N GLU A 135 3.40 -4.69 -8.48
CA GLU A 135 3.82 -3.39 -9.00
C GLU A 135 3.63 -2.27 -7.96
N PHE A 136 4.46 -1.24 -8.04
CA PHE A 136 4.26 0.06 -7.41
C PHE A 136 3.83 1.13 -8.42
N GLY A 137 3.12 2.15 -7.96
CA GLY A 137 2.67 3.26 -8.81
C GLY A 137 3.81 4.06 -9.44
N PHE A 138 4.97 4.15 -8.78
CA PHE A 138 6.14 4.86 -9.30
C PHE A 138 6.82 4.16 -10.48
N GLU A 139 6.60 2.86 -10.70
CA GLU A 139 7.25 2.11 -11.79
C GLU A 139 6.81 2.59 -13.18
N ARG A 140 5.68 3.30 -13.25
CA ARG A 140 5.13 3.89 -14.48
C ARG A 140 5.61 5.33 -14.73
N TRP A 141 6.39 5.89 -13.82
CA TRP A 141 6.85 7.27 -13.93
C TRP A 141 8.00 7.38 -14.93
N LYS A 142 8.18 8.57 -15.50
CA LYS A 142 9.17 8.80 -16.57
C LYS A 142 10.62 8.68 -16.09
N ASP A 143 10.84 8.92 -14.80
CA ASP A 143 12.12 8.87 -14.11
C ASP A 143 12.33 7.56 -13.35
N TRP A 144 11.54 6.54 -13.65
CA TRP A 144 11.72 5.20 -13.10
C TRP A 144 13.08 4.61 -13.49
N ASP A 145 13.82 4.15 -12.48
CA ASP A 145 15.13 3.53 -12.62
C ASP A 145 15.07 2.08 -12.09
N VAL A 146 14.97 1.15 -13.03
CA VAL A 146 14.90 -0.30 -12.73
C VAL A 146 16.16 -0.80 -12.06
N ASP A 147 17.34 -0.32 -12.47
CA ASP A 147 18.63 -0.77 -11.92
C ASP A 147 18.77 -0.34 -10.46
N LEU A 148 18.32 0.88 -10.13
CA LEU A 148 18.28 1.37 -8.76
C LEU A 148 17.31 0.55 -7.90
N PHE A 149 16.14 0.20 -8.43
CA PHE A 149 15.17 -0.59 -7.69
C PHE A 149 15.65 -2.01 -7.41
N GLU A 150 16.17 -2.71 -8.42
CA GLU A 150 16.76 -4.04 -8.25
C GLU A 150 17.90 -4.00 -7.23
N LYS A 151 18.71 -2.93 -7.22
CA LYS A 151 19.76 -2.76 -6.22
C LYS A 151 19.20 -2.63 -4.80
N ILE A 152 18.10 -1.90 -4.61
CA ILE A 152 17.43 -1.76 -3.31
C ILE A 152 16.83 -3.10 -2.88
N GLU A 153 16.13 -3.78 -3.79
CA GLU A 153 15.53 -5.09 -3.55
C GLU A 153 16.58 -6.11 -3.14
N ASN A 154 17.66 -6.26 -3.90
CA ASN A 154 18.77 -7.14 -3.57
C ASN A 154 19.41 -6.81 -2.22
N SER A 155 19.59 -5.53 -1.92
CA SER A 155 20.08 -5.08 -0.59
C SER A 155 19.15 -5.51 0.54
N LEU A 156 17.84 -5.48 0.33
CA LEU A 156 16.87 -5.92 1.33
C LEU A 156 16.82 -7.45 1.47
N LEU A 157 16.83 -8.18 0.35
CA LEU A 157 16.88 -9.64 0.33
C LEU A 157 18.12 -10.19 1.03
N SER A 158 19.28 -9.53 0.86
CA SER A 158 20.51 -9.91 1.55
C SER A 158 20.46 -9.79 3.08
N LYS A 159 19.48 -9.06 3.63
CA LYS A 159 19.28 -8.86 5.07
C LYS A 159 18.24 -9.81 5.67
N THR A 160 17.60 -10.64 4.84
CA THR A 160 16.73 -11.71 5.33
C THR A 160 17.53 -12.68 6.20
N ARG A 161 16.86 -13.30 7.17
CA ARG A 161 17.48 -14.19 8.15
C ARG A 161 16.57 -15.35 8.48
N ASP A 162 17.18 -16.43 8.95
CA ASP A 162 16.44 -17.58 9.45
C ASP A 162 15.83 -17.29 10.81
N PHE A 163 14.68 -17.92 11.07
CA PHE A 163 14.02 -17.91 12.35
C PHE A 163 13.98 -19.34 12.90
N HIS A 164 14.58 -19.55 14.07
CA HIS A 164 14.79 -20.88 14.65
C HIS A 164 13.78 -21.27 15.74
N HIS A 165 12.76 -20.44 15.96
CA HIS A 165 11.67 -20.69 16.90
C HIS A 165 10.38 -21.05 16.16
N LYS A 166 9.29 -21.26 16.90
CA LYS A 166 8.00 -21.65 16.34
C LYS A 166 7.01 -20.49 16.33
N ILE A 167 6.29 -20.36 15.22
CA ILE A 167 5.11 -19.50 15.12
C ILE A 167 3.89 -20.42 15.04
N MET A 168 2.99 -20.31 16.01
CA MET A 168 1.85 -21.22 16.17
C MET A 168 0.53 -20.45 16.15
N GLY A 169 -0.42 -20.95 15.39
CA GLY A 169 -1.78 -20.41 15.30
C GLY A 169 -2.82 -21.46 15.63
N LEU A 170 -3.81 -21.08 16.43
CA LEU A 170 -5.04 -21.86 16.56
C LEU A 170 -6.24 -20.95 16.34
N ASP A 171 -7.28 -21.51 15.74
CA ASP A 171 -8.60 -20.89 15.69
C ASP A 171 -9.66 -21.96 15.82
N LYS A 172 -10.78 -21.62 16.45
CA LYS A 172 -11.93 -22.53 16.56
C LYS A 172 -12.60 -22.75 15.21
N SER A 173 -12.58 -21.74 14.34
CA SER A 173 -13.24 -21.77 13.04
C SER A 173 -12.44 -22.61 12.03
N PRO A 174 -12.98 -23.74 11.54
CA PRO A 174 -12.30 -24.56 10.54
C PRO A 174 -12.08 -23.85 9.20
N SER A 175 -12.83 -22.78 8.91
CA SER A 175 -12.66 -21.98 7.70
C SER A 175 -11.42 -21.09 7.74
N ALA A 176 -10.79 -20.94 8.92
CA ALA A 176 -9.67 -20.04 9.13
C ALA A 176 -8.29 -20.73 9.11
N VAL A 177 -8.27 -22.04 9.37
CA VAL A 177 -7.05 -22.86 9.52
C VAL A 177 -6.92 -23.91 8.40
N ARG A 178 -7.61 -23.72 7.27
CA ARG A 178 -7.70 -24.70 6.18
C ARG A 178 -6.84 -24.35 4.97
#